data_AF-A0A838UNA6-F1
#
_entry.id   AF-A0A838UNA6-F1
#
_cell.length_a   1.000
_cell.length_b   1.000
_cell.length_c   1.000
_cell.angle_alpha   90.00
_cell.angle_beta   90.00
_cell.angle_gamma   90.00
#
_symmetry.space_group_name_H-M   'P 1'
#
loop_
_entity.id
_entity.type
_entity.pdbx_description
1 polymer ?
#
loop_
_entity_poly.entity_id
_entity_poly.type
_entity_poly.pdbx_seq_one_letter_code
_entity_poly.pdbx_strand_id
1 'polypeptide(L)'
;GIGFSPGADMSAAWYDKILEERKHKKPWMREIHKAGGWELGMRLTRIELRYRRGILNELEVAHGTEKGARWFDDPYVTLDHLGEAWGFGVGYPPEFDRLPDVTHRGWMRLAVPDSTDGTRSRWDTDPLWEVVQRAPFLHGLPKPLKRAKEAKPDLDQIDAEIRGMLVTRAMLRGSYLDAPASLPGELVAFQERITEWDAHVGRVFSEDVRERARMSGKQVPMKAPLVFPKRPRGRPAKRVAKPPAEKGA
;
A
#
# COMPACT_ATOMS: atom_id res chain seq x y z
N GLY A 1 -12.48 -19.77 -25.02
CA GLY A 1 -11.40 -19.51 -24.06
C GLY A 1 -12.01 -19.13 -22.73
N ILE A 2 -11.20 -19.10 -21.68
CA ILE A 2 -11.59 -18.74 -20.32
C ILE A 2 -11.10 -17.32 -20.05
N GLY A 3 -11.95 -16.46 -19.51
CA GLY A 3 -11.58 -15.13 -19.03
C GLY A 3 -11.56 -15.10 -17.51
N PHE A 4 -10.57 -14.43 -16.94
CA PHE A 4 -10.40 -14.25 -15.50
C PHE A 4 -10.57 -12.77 -15.17
N SER A 5 -11.51 -12.46 -14.28
CA SER A 5 -11.85 -11.10 -13.84
C SER A 5 -12.02 -10.06 -14.97
N PRO A 6 -12.89 -10.30 -15.98
CA PRO A 6 -13.04 -9.36 -17.09
C PRO A 6 -13.41 -7.95 -16.60
N GLY A 7 -12.65 -6.94 -17.05
CA GLY A 7 -12.91 -5.53 -16.72
C GLY A 7 -12.27 -5.01 -15.44
N ALA A 8 -11.74 -5.90 -14.60
CA ALA A 8 -10.99 -5.52 -13.39
C ALA A 8 -9.63 -4.87 -13.74
N ASP A 9 -9.00 -4.26 -12.74
CA ASP A 9 -7.68 -3.64 -12.91
C ASP A 9 -6.59 -4.63 -13.33
N MET A 10 -6.75 -5.89 -12.96
CA MET A 10 -6.00 -7.01 -13.49
C MET A 10 -6.95 -8.07 -14.02
N SER A 11 -6.73 -8.53 -15.24
CA SER A 11 -7.54 -9.57 -15.88
C SER A 11 -6.69 -10.47 -16.75
N ALA A 12 -7.19 -11.65 -17.07
CA ALA A 12 -6.51 -12.57 -17.97
C ALA A 12 -7.44 -13.31 -18.92
N ALA A 13 -6.87 -13.87 -19.98
CA ALA A 13 -7.55 -14.76 -20.88
C ALA A 13 -6.66 -15.94 -21.26
N TRP A 14 -7.24 -17.14 -21.29
CA TRP A 14 -6.61 -18.34 -21.84
C TRP A 14 -7.48 -18.91 -22.96
N TYR A 15 -6.97 -18.92 -24.19
CA TYR A 15 -7.77 -19.30 -25.36
C TYR A 15 -6.98 -20.00 -26.45
N ASP A 16 -7.70 -20.71 -27.33
CA ASP A 16 -7.17 -21.27 -28.57
C ASP A 16 -6.80 -20.14 -29.54
N LYS A 17 -5.50 -20.02 -29.82
CA LYS A 17 -4.95 -18.93 -30.61
C LYS A 17 -5.16 -19.15 -32.11
N ILE A 18 -5.16 -20.40 -32.57
CA ILE A 18 -5.41 -20.74 -33.97
C ILE A 18 -6.86 -20.38 -34.34
N LEU A 19 -7.81 -20.67 -33.46
CA LEU A 19 -9.22 -20.33 -33.66
C LEU A 19 -9.43 -18.80 -33.69
N GLU A 20 -8.77 -18.05 -32.79
CA GLU A 20 -8.82 -16.59 -32.78
C GLU A 20 -8.30 -16.00 -34.09
N GLU A 21 -7.16 -16.48 -34.59
CA GLU A 21 -6.55 -15.95 -35.82
C GLU A 21 -7.37 -16.22 -37.07
N ARG A 22 -8.03 -17.39 -37.14
CA ARG A 22 -8.98 -17.70 -38.22
C ARG A 22 -10.15 -16.73 -38.19
N LYS A 23 -10.72 -16.47 -37.01
CA LYS A 23 -11.85 -15.55 -36.83
C LYS A 23 -11.48 -14.11 -37.20
N HIS A 24 -10.30 -13.65 -36.80
CA HIS A 24 -9.85 -12.28 -37.01
C HIS A 24 -9.01 -12.06 -38.27
N LYS A 25 -8.90 -13.09 -39.13
CA LYS A 25 -8.17 -13.04 -40.40
C LYS A 25 -6.73 -12.52 -40.25
N LYS A 26 -5.96 -13.10 -39.33
CA LYS A 26 -4.55 -12.74 -39.06
C LYS A 26 -3.56 -13.82 -39.54
N PRO A 27 -3.53 -14.16 -40.84
CA PRO A 27 -2.67 -15.25 -41.33
C PRO A 27 -1.17 -14.97 -41.16
N TRP A 28 -0.77 -13.70 -41.09
CA TRP A 28 0.62 -13.27 -40.90
C TRP A 28 1.24 -13.71 -39.56
N MET A 29 0.41 -13.98 -38.54
CA MET A 29 0.89 -14.49 -37.24
C MET A 29 1.53 -15.89 -37.36
N ARG A 30 1.16 -16.66 -38.38
CA ARG A 30 1.68 -18.04 -38.56
C ARG A 30 3.19 -18.08 -38.71
N GLU A 31 3.78 -17.10 -39.39
CA GLU A 31 5.23 -17.04 -39.56
C GLU A 31 5.95 -16.74 -38.24
N ILE A 32 5.33 -15.93 -37.36
CA ILE A 32 5.84 -15.68 -36.01
C ILE A 32 5.79 -16.96 -35.18
N HIS A 33 4.69 -17.71 -35.24
CA HIS A 33 4.56 -18.98 -34.50
C HIS A 33 5.56 -20.02 -34.98
N LYS A 34 5.73 -20.15 -36.30
CA LYS A 34 6.75 -21.04 -36.89
C LYS A 34 8.16 -20.67 -36.43
N ALA A 35 8.49 -19.38 -36.38
CA ALA A 35 9.78 -18.93 -35.85
C ALA A 35 9.98 -19.31 -34.38
N GLY A 36 8.89 -19.43 -33.60
CA GLY A 36 8.87 -19.96 -32.24
C GLY A 36 8.79 -21.49 -32.13
N GLY A 37 8.94 -22.22 -33.24
CA GLY A 37 8.92 -23.70 -33.26
C GLY A 37 7.54 -24.34 -33.36
N TRP A 38 6.47 -23.57 -33.62
CA TRP A 38 5.15 -24.14 -33.86
C TRP A 38 5.04 -24.74 -35.26
N GLU A 39 4.50 -25.96 -35.35
CA GLU A 39 4.23 -26.64 -36.62
C GLU A 39 2.74 -26.81 -36.89
N LEU A 40 2.40 -26.99 -38.17
CA LEU A 40 1.02 -27.21 -38.58
C LEU A 40 0.47 -28.50 -37.94
N GLY A 41 -0.65 -28.37 -37.23
CA GLY A 41 -1.29 -29.48 -36.51
C GLY A 41 -1.01 -29.46 -35.01
N MET A 42 0.00 -28.72 -34.55
CA MET A 42 0.21 -28.48 -33.12
C MET A 42 -0.89 -27.56 -32.56
N ARG A 43 -1.34 -27.86 -31.34
CA ARG A 43 -2.25 -26.96 -30.61
C ARG A 43 -1.48 -25.71 -30.21
N LEU A 44 -2.11 -24.55 -30.36
CA LEU A 44 -1.56 -23.28 -29.92
C LEU A 44 -2.58 -22.58 -29.03
N THR A 45 -2.18 -22.29 -27.79
CA THR A 45 -2.98 -21.50 -26.87
C THR A 45 -2.25 -20.22 -26.51
N ARG A 46 -3.01 -19.18 -26.18
CA ARG A 46 -2.47 -17.93 -25.69
C ARG A 46 -2.97 -17.68 -24.29
N ILE A 47 -2.04 -17.33 -23.41
CA ILE A 47 -2.30 -16.74 -22.11
C ILE A 47 -2.00 -15.25 -22.23
N GLU A 48 -2.96 -14.43 -21.88
CA GLU A 48 -2.88 -12.97 -21.96
C GLU A 48 -3.19 -12.39 -20.60
N LEU A 49 -2.26 -11.59 -20.07
CA LEU A 49 -2.46 -10.81 -18.86
C LEU A 49 -2.68 -9.35 -19.25
N ARG A 50 -3.62 -8.69 -18.58
CA ARG A 50 -3.98 -7.29 -18.81
C ARG A 50 -3.87 -6.53 -17.51
N TYR A 51 -3.04 -5.50 -17.53
CA TYR A 51 -2.81 -4.58 -16.44
C TYR A 51 -3.45 -3.23 -16.77
N ARG A 52 -4.26 -2.69 -15.86
CA ARG A 52 -4.86 -1.35 -15.96
C ARG A 52 -4.31 -0.43 -14.87
N ARG A 53 -4.77 0.82 -14.88
CA ARG A 53 -4.23 1.92 -14.07
C ARG A 53 -4.10 1.58 -12.58
N GLY A 54 -5.08 0.91 -11.96
CA GLY A 54 -5.01 0.59 -10.54
C GLY A 54 -3.82 -0.31 -10.19
N ILE A 55 -3.66 -1.43 -10.90
CA ILE A 55 -2.57 -2.37 -10.64
C ILE A 55 -1.21 -1.83 -11.10
N LEU A 56 -1.16 -1.09 -12.22
CA LEU A 56 0.07 -0.50 -12.72
C LEU A 56 0.67 0.48 -11.70
N ASN A 57 -0.17 1.31 -11.07
CA ASN A 57 0.28 2.21 -10.00
C ASN A 57 0.85 1.43 -8.80
N GLU A 58 0.25 0.31 -8.41
CA GLU A 58 0.76 -0.53 -7.31
C GLU A 58 2.10 -1.20 -7.66
N LEU A 59 2.28 -1.62 -8.92
CA LEU A 59 3.54 -2.18 -9.42
C LEU A 59 4.65 -1.12 -9.52
N GLU A 60 4.30 0.13 -9.82
CA GLU A 60 5.26 1.23 -9.82
C GLU A 60 5.85 1.49 -8.42
N VAL A 61 4.97 1.57 -7.41
CA VAL A 61 5.39 1.74 -6.02
C VAL A 61 6.28 0.57 -5.58
N ALA A 62 5.96 -0.64 -6.03
CA ALA A 62 6.75 -1.83 -5.77
C ALA A 62 8.14 -1.80 -6.43
N HIS A 63 8.23 -1.22 -7.62
CA HIS A 63 9.47 -1.11 -8.39
C HIS A 63 10.41 -0.05 -7.78
N GLY A 64 9.88 0.93 -7.04
CA GLY A 64 10.68 1.93 -6.34
C GLY A 64 11.26 3.00 -7.27
N THR A 65 10.62 3.27 -8.41
CA THR A 65 10.98 4.39 -9.28
C THR A 65 10.79 5.73 -8.56
N GLU A 66 11.67 6.70 -8.84
CA GLU A 66 11.50 8.07 -8.39
C GLU A 66 10.14 8.62 -8.86
N LYS A 67 9.47 9.42 -8.02
CA LYS A 67 8.17 10.03 -8.34
C LYS A 67 8.24 10.75 -9.69
N GLY A 68 7.49 10.26 -10.67
CA GLY A 68 7.26 10.94 -11.96
C GLY A 68 7.80 10.22 -13.19
N ALA A 69 8.58 9.15 -13.05
CA ALA A 69 9.05 8.32 -14.16
C ALA A 69 8.46 6.91 -14.07
N ARG A 70 7.23 6.75 -14.58
CA ARG A 70 6.54 5.46 -14.57
C ARG A 70 7.15 4.57 -15.64
N TRP A 71 7.65 3.40 -15.25
CA TRP A 71 8.32 2.47 -16.17
C TRP A 71 7.43 2.00 -17.32
N PHE A 72 6.10 2.06 -17.14
CA PHE A 72 5.11 1.71 -18.16
C PHE A 72 4.64 2.89 -19.04
N ASP A 73 5.15 4.11 -18.81
CA ASP A 73 4.90 5.27 -19.70
C ASP A 73 5.88 5.31 -20.88
N ASP A 74 7.06 4.69 -20.74
CA ASP A 74 8.04 4.53 -21.81
C ASP A 74 7.99 3.08 -22.34
N PRO A 75 7.71 2.87 -23.64
CA PRO A 75 7.62 1.53 -24.20
C PRO A 75 8.94 0.75 -24.14
N TYR A 76 10.09 1.40 -24.21
CA TYR A 76 11.40 0.73 -24.15
C TYR A 76 11.71 0.29 -22.73
N VAL A 77 11.45 1.15 -21.75
CA VAL A 77 11.57 0.79 -20.32
C VAL A 77 10.58 -0.32 -19.99
N THR A 78 9.36 -0.28 -20.53
CA THR A 78 8.36 -1.34 -20.34
C THR A 78 8.88 -2.71 -20.76
N LEU A 79 9.64 -2.79 -21.86
CA LEU A 79 10.20 -4.05 -22.35
C LEU A 79 11.14 -4.69 -21.33
N ASP A 80 11.94 -3.88 -20.63
CA ASP A 80 12.88 -4.34 -19.59
C ASP A 80 12.16 -4.91 -18.36
N HIS A 81 10.89 -4.52 -18.15
CA HIS A 81 10.09 -4.96 -17.00
C HIS A 81 9.01 -6.00 -17.35
N LEU A 82 8.97 -6.50 -18.59
CA LEU A 82 7.97 -7.50 -18.98
C LEU A 82 8.07 -8.79 -18.17
N GLY A 83 9.29 -9.24 -17.86
CA GLY A 83 9.49 -10.43 -17.02
C GLY A 83 8.96 -10.24 -15.59
N GLU A 84 9.11 -9.04 -15.05
CA GLU A 84 8.63 -8.69 -13.71
C GLU A 84 7.09 -8.64 -13.67
N ALA A 85 6.49 -8.00 -14.67
CA ALA A 85 5.04 -7.95 -14.84
C ALA A 85 4.46 -9.35 -15.11
N TRP A 86 5.12 -10.16 -15.92
CA TRP A 86 4.70 -11.53 -16.20
C TRP A 86 4.73 -12.39 -14.94
N GLY A 87 5.86 -12.39 -14.22
CA GLY A 87 6.02 -13.15 -12.99
C GLY A 87 5.07 -12.69 -11.87
N PHE A 88 4.72 -11.40 -11.82
CA PHE A 88 3.64 -10.94 -10.93
C PHE A 88 2.30 -11.61 -11.26
N GLY A 89 2.01 -11.83 -12.54
CA GLY A 89 0.75 -12.43 -12.98
C GLY A 89 0.70 -13.95 -12.90
N VAL A 90 1.76 -14.66 -13.30
CA VAL A 90 1.75 -16.14 -13.35
C VAL A 90 2.60 -16.81 -12.26
N GLY A 91 3.38 -16.04 -11.53
CA GLY A 91 4.33 -16.51 -10.53
C GLY A 91 5.70 -16.75 -11.13
N TYR A 92 6.64 -17.14 -10.26
CA TYR A 92 7.97 -17.55 -10.66
C TYR A 92 8.14 -19.06 -10.49
N PRO A 93 9.00 -19.69 -11.31
CA PRO A 93 9.43 -21.06 -11.10
C PRO A 93 10.13 -21.21 -9.74
N PRO A 94 10.15 -22.42 -9.14
CA PRO A 94 10.74 -22.64 -7.82
C PRO A 94 12.19 -22.14 -7.69
N GLU A 95 12.97 -22.27 -8.76
CA GLU A 95 14.38 -21.87 -8.78
C GLU A 95 14.61 -20.35 -8.76
N PHE A 96 13.61 -19.55 -9.13
CA PHE A 96 13.68 -18.08 -9.11
C PHE A 96 13.02 -17.47 -7.88
N ASP A 97 12.38 -18.30 -7.05
CA ASP A 97 11.65 -17.87 -5.87
C ASP A 97 12.63 -17.50 -4.74
N ARG A 98 12.92 -16.20 -4.61
CA ARG A 98 13.78 -15.67 -3.53
C ARG A 98 13.06 -15.54 -2.18
N LEU A 99 11.75 -15.80 -2.12
CA LEU A 99 10.94 -15.77 -0.90
C LEU A 99 9.82 -16.85 -0.98
N PRO A 100 10.09 -18.09 -0.54
CA PRO A 100 9.19 -19.25 -0.67
C PRO A 100 7.75 -19.01 -0.21
N ASP A 101 7.57 -18.14 0.80
CA ASP A 101 6.28 -17.85 1.41
C ASP A 101 5.46 -16.78 0.68
N VAL A 102 6.05 -16.06 -0.29
CA VAL A 102 5.45 -14.85 -0.88
C VAL A 102 5.49 -14.84 -2.41
N THR A 103 6.48 -15.46 -3.07
CA THR A 103 6.78 -15.19 -4.49
C THR A 103 6.60 -16.36 -5.46
N HIS A 104 6.32 -17.58 -4.98
CA HIS A 104 5.98 -18.69 -5.88
C HIS A 104 4.64 -18.49 -6.63
N ARG A 105 3.76 -17.65 -6.08
CA ARG A 105 2.36 -17.56 -6.47
C ARG A 105 2.07 -16.19 -7.05
N GLY A 106 2.01 -16.13 -8.37
CA GLY A 106 1.48 -14.96 -9.07
C GLY A 106 -0.02 -14.80 -8.81
N TRP A 107 -0.60 -13.75 -9.39
CA TRP A 107 -2.04 -13.52 -9.35
C TRP A 107 -2.86 -14.72 -9.83
N MET A 108 -2.36 -15.45 -10.82
CA MET A 108 -2.90 -16.72 -11.30
C MET A 108 -1.98 -17.88 -11.00
N ARG A 109 -2.61 -19.03 -10.74
CA ARG A 109 -1.94 -20.30 -10.55
C ARG A 109 -2.76 -21.44 -11.13
N LEU A 110 -2.08 -22.40 -11.73
CA LEU A 110 -2.62 -23.73 -12.00
C LEU A 110 -1.88 -24.71 -11.10
N ALA A 111 -2.63 -25.47 -10.32
CA ALA A 111 -2.11 -26.36 -9.29
C ALA A 111 -2.62 -27.78 -9.49
N VAL A 112 -1.80 -28.76 -9.12
CA VAL A 112 -2.17 -30.18 -9.14
C VAL A 112 -3.00 -30.49 -7.89
N PRO A 113 -4.26 -30.97 -8.03
CA PRO A 113 -5.06 -31.35 -6.87
C PRO A 113 -4.40 -32.46 -6.06
N ASP A 114 -4.24 -32.20 -4.76
CA ASP A 114 -3.82 -33.20 -3.79
C ASP A 114 -5.05 -33.75 -3.06
N SER A 115 -5.26 -35.06 -3.13
CA SER A 115 -6.38 -35.73 -2.47
C SER A 115 -6.20 -35.86 -0.95
N THR A 116 -4.98 -35.67 -0.46
CA THR A 116 -4.59 -35.79 0.95
C THR A 116 -4.50 -34.44 1.66
N ASP A 117 -4.28 -33.34 0.91
CA ASP A 117 -4.27 -31.98 1.46
C ASP A 117 -5.49 -31.17 0.98
N GLY A 118 -6.40 -30.81 1.90
CA GLY A 118 -7.52 -29.92 1.58
C GLY A 118 -7.13 -28.45 1.34
N THR A 119 -5.90 -28.06 1.68
CA THR A 119 -5.43 -26.67 1.62
C THR A 119 -4.83 -26.37 0.26
N ARG A 120 -5.68 -25.92 -0.67
CA ARG A 120 -5.32 -25.61 -2.08
C ARG A 120 -4.14 -24.66 -2.27
N SER A 121 -3.85 -23.82 -1.28
CA SER A 121 -2.71 -22.93 -1.35
C SER A 121 -1.41 -23.73 -1.34
N ARG A 122 -1.32 -24.85 -0.61
CA ARG A 122 -0.13 -25.69 -0.48
C ARG A 122 0.10 -26.66 -1.64
N TRP A 123 -0.88 -26.87 -2.50
CA TRP A 123 -0.77 -27.79 -3.63
C TRP A 123 0.40 -27.44 -4.55
N ASP A 124 0.98 -28.42 -5.23
CA ASP A 124 2.07 -28.17 -6.17
C ASP A 124 1.60 -27.44 -7.42
N THR A 125 2.52 -26.73 -8.07
CA THR A 125 2.27 -26.07 -9.36
C THR A 125 2.18 -27.13 -10.46
N ASP A 126 1.21 -26.99 -11.37
CA ASP A 126 1.10 -27.89 -12.52
C ASP A 126 2.31 -27.74 -13.45
N PRO A 127 2.93 -28.84 -13.95
CA PRO A 127 4.09 -28.77 -14.84
C PRO A 127 3.87 -27.92 -16.09
N LEU A 128 2.64 -27.89 -16.63
CA LEU A 128 2.29 -27.00 -17.74
C LEU A 128 2.42 -25.53 -17.34
N TRP A 129 2.04 -25.20 -16.11
CA TRP A 129 2.13 -23.84 -15.58
C TRP A 129 3.57 -23.40 -15.34
N GLU A 130 4.46 -24.31 -14.96
CA GLU A 130 5.87 -23.96 -14.85
C GLU A 130 6.48 -23.54 -16.19
N VAL A 131 6.06 -24.16 -17.30
CA VAL A 131 6.45 -23.73 -18.65
C VAL A 131 5.99 -22.29 -18.91
N VAL A 132 4.77 -21.95 -18.49
CA VAL A 132 4.21 -20.60 -18.60
C VAL A 132 5.01 -19.61 -17.74
N GLN A 133 5.39 -19.99 -16.52
CA GLN A 133 6.20 -19.17 -15.62
C GLN A 133 7.61 -18.89 -16.15
N ARG A 134 8.19 -19.83 -16.92
CA ARG A 134 9.52 -19.71 -17.54
C ARG A 134 9.52 -18.95 -18.87
N ALA A 135 8.42 -18.30 -19.25
CA ALA A 135 8.35 -17.57 -20.52
C ALA A 135 9.49 -16.52 -20.60
N PRO A 136 10.31 -16.54 -21.67
CA PRO A 136 11.46 -15.66 -21.80
C PRO A 136 11.02 -14.24 -22.19
N PHE A 137 11.61 -13.23 -21.55
CA PHE A 137 11.48 -11.81 -21.89
C PHE A 137 12.87 -11.20 -22.13
N LEU A 138 12.91 -9.98 -22.68
CA LEU A 138 14.14 -9.27 -22.99
C LEU A 138 14.92 -8.95 -21.69
N HIS A 139 16.02 -9.68 -21.49
CA HIS A 139 17.12 -9.43 -20.54
C HIS A 139 16.84 -9.63 -19.04
N GLY A 140 17.85 -10.22 -18.36
CA GLY A 140 17.96 -10.24 -16.90
C GLY A 140 17.11 -11.28 -16.17
N LEU A 141 17.47 -11.54 -14.91
CA LEU A 141 16.57 -12.25 -13.99
C LEU A 141 15.52 -11.25 -13.50
N PRO A 142 14.21 -11.55 -13.63
CA PRO A 142 13.17 -10.63 -13.21
C PRO A 142 13.25 -10.37 -11.71
N LYS A 143 13.06 -9.11 -11.30
CA LYS A 143 12.88 -8.78 -9.88
C LYS A 143 11.43 -9.06 -9.49
N PRO A 144 11.17 -9.82 -8.42
CA PRO A 144 9.79 -10.05 -7.99
C PRO A 144 9.10 -8.75 -7.56
N LEU A 145 8.03 -8.37 -8.26
CA LEU A 145 7.16 -7.27 -7.85
C LEU A 145 6.23 -7.75 -6.74
N LYS A 146 6.10 -6.96 -5.67
CA LYS A 146 5.12 -7.19 -4.60
C LYS A 146 4.10 -6.08 -4.63
N ARG A 147 2.82 -6.41 -4.49
CA ARG A 147 1.77 -5.41 -4.38
C ARG A 147 2.05 -4.48 -3.19
N ALA A 148 2.45 -3.24 -3.46
CA ALA A 148 2.56 -2.20 -2.46
C ALA A 148 1.33 -1.33 -2.57
N LYS A 149 0.37 -1.50 -1.64
CA LYS A 149 -0.66 -0.47 -1.47
C LYS A 149 0.04 0.76 -0.91
N GLU A 150 0.10 1.83 -1.69
CA GLU A 150 0.43 3.14 -1.16
C GLU A 150 -0.70 3.52 -0.19
N ALA A 151 -0.53 3.20 1.10
CA ALA A 151 -1.44 3.64 2.14
C ALA A 151 -1.28 5.14 2.30
N LYS A 152 -1.97 5.92 1.45
CA LYS A 152 -2.16 7.33 1.72
C LYS A 152 -2.96 7.40 3.02
N PRO A 153 -2.42 8.02 4.08
CA PRO A 153 -3.21 8.22 5.29
C PRO A 153 -4.39 9.10 4.92
N ASP A 154 -5.58 8.51 4.95
CA ASP A 154 -6.84 9.22 4.76
C ASP A 154 -7.24 9.79 6.13
N LEU A 155 -6.92 11.06 6.33
CA LEU A 155 -7.23 11.74 7.59
C LEU A 155 -8.75 11.83 7.80
N ASP A 156 -9.54 11.94 6.73
CA ASP A 156 -11.00 12.01 6.83
C ASP A 156 -11.57 10.68 7.34
N GLN A 157 -11.02 9.55 6.86
CA GLN A 157 -11.37 8.24 7.39
C GLN A 157 -11.00 8.10 8.87
N ILE A 158 -9.79 8.51 9.26
CA ILE A 158 -9.33 8.44 10.65
C ILE A 158 -10.20 9.33 11.55
N ASP A 159 -10.55 10.53 11.11
CA ASP A 159 -11.41 11.45 11.86
C ASP A 159 -12.84 10.88 12.03
N ALA A 160 -13.36 10.21 11.00
CA ALA A 160 -14.65 9.51 11.08
C ALA A 160 -14.62 8.35 12.09
N GLU A 161 -13.53 7.58 12.12
CA GLU A 161 -13.32 6.49 13.09
C GLU A 161 -13.21 7.03 14.53
N ILE A 162 -12.44 8.10 14.75
CA ILE A 162 -12.33 8.78 16.05
C ILE A 162 -13.70 9.28 16.51
N ARG A 163 -14.47 9.92 15.62
CA ARG A 163 -15.83 10.38 15.93
C ARG A 163 -16.73 9.20 16.33
N GLY A 164 -16.69 8.09 15.60
CA GLY A 164 -17.44 6.88 15.92
C GLY A 164 -17.11 6.34 17.31
N MET A 165 -15.82 6.24 17.65
CA MET A 165 -15.37 5.81 18.96
C MET A 165 -15.83 6.74 20.09
N LEU A 166 -15.80 8.06 19.87
CA LEU A 166 -16.31 9.02 20.85
C LEU A 166 -17.83 8.89 21.05
N VAL A 167 -18.60 8.61 19.99
CA VAL A 167 -20.04 8.32 20.10
C VAL A 167 -20.28 7.05 20.91
N THR A 168 -19.55 5.97 20.62
CA THR A 168 -19.66 4.72 21.38
C THR A 168 -19.27 4.93 22.85
N ARG A 169 -18.23 5.71 23.13
CA ARG A 169 -17.81 6.05 24.50
C ARG A 169 -18.90 6.82 25.24
N ALA A 170 -19.49 7.84 24.61
CA ALA A 170 -20.58 8.63 25.20
C ALA A 170 -21.77 7.72 25.57
N MET A 171 -22.16 6.84 24.64
CA MET A 171 -23.19 5.83 24.85
C MET A 171 -22.86 4.92 26.06
N LEU A 172 -21.63 4.38 26.14
CA LEU A 172 -21.21 3.46 27.21
C LEU A 172 -21.08 4.13 28.59
N ARG A 173 -20.75 5.43 28.63
CA ARG A 173 -20.73 6.22 29.88
C ARG A 173 -22.13 6.45 30.44
N GLY A 174 -23.18 6.07 29.71
CA GLY A 174 -24.55 6.11 30.19
C GLY A 174 -25.19 7.48 30.03
N SER A 175 -24.93 8.21 28.94
CA SER A 175 -25.69 9.42 28.62
C SER A 175 -27.11 9.12 28.09
N TYR A 176 -27.86 8.31 28.83
CA TYR A 176 -29.31 8.34 29.00
C TYR A 176 -29.47 8.69 30.50
N LEU A 177 -29.73 9.91 30.97
CA LEU A 177 -30.96 10.66 30.73
C LEU A 177 -30.96 12.15 31.17
N ASP A 178 -29.93 12.73 31.80
CA ASP A 178 -30.10 14.07 32.45
C ASP A 178 -29.16 15.20 32.01
N ALA A 179 -28.21 14.95 31.09
CA ALA A 179 -27.42 16.02 30.48
C ALA A 179 -27.20 15.74 28.98
N PRO A 180 -27.26 16.76 28.11
CA PRO A 180 -27.02 16.58 26.68
C PRO A 180 -25.57 16.14 26.44
N ALA A 181 -25.39 14.92 25.95
CA ALA A 181 -24.10 14.46 25.44
C ALA A 181 -23.67 15.40 24.31
N SER A 182 -22.53 16.06 24.48
CA SER A 182 -21.99 16.98 23.48
C SER A 182 -20.57 16.57 23.13
N LEU A 183 -20.20 16.75 21.86
CA LEU A 183 -18.85 16.46 21.38
C LEU A 183 -17.77 17.21 22.18
N PRO A 184 -17.90 18.52 22.49
CA PRO A 184 -16.93 19.21 23.33
C PRO A 184 -16.80 18.59 24.74
N GLY A 185 -17.91 18.22 25.37
CA GLY A 185 -17.89 17.59 26.70
C GLY A 185 -17.19 16.23 26.67
N GLU A 186 -17.42 15.42 25.63
CA GLU A 186 -16.76 14.13 25.48
C GLU A 186 -15.27 14.26 25.17
N LEU A 187 -14.87 15.26 24.37
CA LEU A 187 -13.45 15.54 24.10
C LEU A 187 -12.70 15.97 25.37
N VAL A 188 -13.28 16.85 26.19
CA VAL A 188 -12.67 17.25 27.48
C VAL A 188 -12.51 16.04 28.39
N ALA A 189 -13.57 15.27 28.60
CA ALA A 189 -13.51 14.08 29.44
C ALA A 189 -12.59 12.99 28.88
N PHE A 190 -12.42 12.90 27.56
CA PHE A 190 -11.47 12.00 26.92
C PHE A 190 -10.02 12.45 27.14
N GLN A 191 -9.76 13.75 26.96
CA GLN A 191 -8.45 14.35 27.18
C GLN A 191 -7.97 14.17 28.62
N GLU A 192 -8.84 14.43 29.61
CA GLU A 192 -8.55 14.21 31.04
C GLU A 192 -8.13 12.76 31.29
N ARG A 193 -8.90 11.79 30.77
CA ARG A 193 -8.63 10.36 30.97
C ARG A 193 -7.35 9.89 30.28
N ILE A 194 -7.04 10.37 29.08
CA ILE A 194 -5.76 10.06 28.43
C ILE A 194 -4.60 10.68 29.21
N THR A 195 -4.76 11.91 29.72
CA THR A 195 -3.71 12.57 30.50
C THR A 195 -3.41 11.81 31.80
N GLU A 196 -4.45 11.35 32.50
CA GLU A 196 -4.33 10.46 33.67
C GLU A 196 -3.62 9.16 33.32
N TRP A 197 -3.97 8.54 32.18
CA TRP A 197 -3.38 7.29 31.73
C TRP A 197 -1.90 7.46 31.33
N ASP A 198 -1.56 8.51 30.58
CA ASP A 198 -0.18 8.85 30.23
C ASP A 198 0.68 9.05 31.48
N ALA A 199 0.15 9.78 32.47
CA ALA A 199 0.81 9.99 33.76
C ALA A 199 1.00 8.67 34.54
N HIS A 200 0.02 7.77 34.50
CA HIS A 200 0.09 6.47 35.16
C HIS A 200 1.11 5.53 34.50
N VAL A 201 1.14 5.46 33.18
CA VAL A 201 2.04 4.59 32.41
C VAL A 201 3.44 5.22 32.27
N GLY A 202 3.60 6.50 32.61
CA GLY A 202 4.85 7.24 32.46
C GLY A 202 5.22 7.49 31.00
N ARG A 203 4.21 7.55 30.11
CA ARG A 203 4.39 7.81 28.68
C ARG A 203 4.12 9.27 28.36
N VAL A 204 4.80 9.75 27.33
CA VAL A 204 4.56 11.08 26.75
C VAL A 204 4.06 10.87 25.33
N PHE A 205 2.85 11.34 25.02
CA PHE A 205 2.24 11.21 23.69
C PHE A 205 3.19 11.57 22.53
N SER A 206 4.01 12.61 22.69
CA SER A 206 4.98 13.02 21.65
C SER A 206 6.07 11.97 21.37
N GLU A 207 6.39 11.11 22.32
CA GLU A 207 7.34 10.02 22.16
C GLU A 207 6.71 8.84 21.43
N ASP A 208 5.47 8.47 21.77
CA ASP A 208 4.71 7.46 21.03
C ASP A 208 4.51 7.86 19.56
N VAL A 209 4.22 9.14 19.28
CA VAL A 209 4.13 9.67 17.91
C VAL A 209 5.46 9.51 17.16
N ARG A 210 6.60 9.82 17.80
CA ARG A 210 7.92 9.67 17.18
C ARG A 210 8.28 8.20 16.98
N GLU A 211 8.00 7.34 17.95
CA GLU A 211 8.22 5.91 17.83
C GLU A 211 7.41 5.32 16.67
N ARG A 212 6.13 5.69 16.55
CA ARG A 212 5.27 5.25 15.46
C ARG A 212 5.72 5.80 14.10
N ALA A 213 6.21 7.04 14.05
CA ALA A 213 6.83 7.59 12.85
C ALA A 213 8.08 6.80 12.43
N ARG A 214 8.96 6.43 13.38
CA ARG A 214 10.15 5.59 13.12
C ARG A 214 9.76 4.20 12.60
N MET A 215 8.83 3.52 13.27
CA MET A 215 8.34 2.21 12.85
C MET A 215 7.72 2.23 11.47
N SER A 216 7.10 3.34 11.09
CA SER A 216 6.44 3.51 9.78
C SER A 216 7.37 4.09 8.70
N GLY A 217 8.67 4.29 9.00
CA GLY A 217 9.62 4.90 8.07
C GLY A 217 9.28 6.36 7.68
N LYS A 218 8.43 7.05 8.46
CA LYS A 218 8.01 8.43 8.20
C LYS A 218 8.95 9.42 8.87
N GLN A 219 8.93 10.66 8.38
CA GLN A 219 9.69 11.75 8.97
C GLN A 219 9.32 11.91 10.46
N VAL A 220 10.33 11.85 11.33
CA VAL A 220 10.15 11.97 12.77
C VAL A 220 9.98 13.45 13.13
N PRO A 221 8.88 13.86 13.78
CA PRO A 221 8.70 15.24 14.22
C PRO A 221 9.84 15.65 15.17
N MET A 222 10.46 16.81 14.94
CA MET A 222 11.55 17.30 15.79
C MET A 222 11.10 17.45 17.26
N LYS A 223 12.03 17.33 18.21
CA LYS A 223 11.82 17.82 19.58
C LYS A 223 11.64 19.32 19.50
N ALA A 224 10.39 19.79 19.68
CA ALA A 224 10.17 21.22 19.85
C ALA A 224 11.09 21.71 20.98
N PRO A 225 11.86 22.78 20.79
CA PRO A 225 12.58 23.38 21.91
C PRO A 225 11.54 23.75 22.97
N LEU A 226 11.84 23.48 24.25
CA LEU A 226 11.03 23.93 25.38
C LEU A 226 10.92 25.46 25.32
N VAL A 227 9.87 25.98 24.66
CA VAL A 227 9.53 27.39 24.72
C VAL A 227 8.88 27.60 26.07
N PHE A 228 9.70 27.86 27.08
CA PHE A 228 9.18 28.41 28.33
C PHE A 228 8.49 29.73 27.99
N PRO A 229 7.23 29.96 28.42
CA PRO A 229 6.64 31.28 28.30
C PRO A 229 7.59 32.26 28.99
N LYS A 230 8.13 33.23 28.24
CA LYS A 230 8.96 34.30 28.81
C LYS A 230 8.14 34.90 29.96
N ARG A 231 8.64 34.76 31.20
CA ARG A 231 8.05 35.47 32.35
C ARG A 231 7.82 36.92 31.93
N PRO A 232 6.62 37.48 32.10
CA PRO A 232 6.42 38.89 31.81
C PRO A 232 7.45 39.65 32.63
N ARG A 233 8.34 40.39 31.94
CA ARG A 233 9.29 41.28 32.61
C ARG A 233 8.44 42.27 33.39
N GLY A 234 8.41 42.13 34.72
CA GLY A 234 7.75 43.09 35.59
C GLY A 234 8.24 44.49 35.22
N ARG A 235 7.31 45.41 35.01
CA ARG A 235 7.65 46.84 34.84
C ARG A 235 8.51 47.24 36.04
N PRO A 236 9.66 47.91 35.83
CA PRO A 236 10.40 48.48 36.96
C PRO A 236 9.47 49.46 37.69
N ALA A 237 9.41 49.35 39.01
CA ALA A 237 8.61 50.21 39.86
C ALA A 237 8.94 51.68 39.55
N LYS A 238 7.91 52.49 39.26
CA LYS A 238 8.05 53.94 39.11
C LYS A 238 8.69 54.47 40.40
N ARG A 239 9.91 55.01 40.31
CA ARG A 239 10.53 55.83 41.36
C ARG A 239 9.57 56.99 41.64
N VAL A 240 8.97 57.00 42.82
CA VAL A 240 8.21 58.13 43.33
C VAL A 240 9.20 59.28 43.55
N ALA A 241 8.97 60.41 42.87
CA ALA A 241 9.78 61.60 43.04
C ALA A 241 9.58 62.16 44.45
N LYS A 242 10.69 62.45 45.15
CA LYS A 242 10.71 63.11 46.44
C LYS A 242 10.21 64.56 46.28
N PRO A 243 9.29 65.08 47.11
CA PRO A 243 8.88 66.47 47.01
C PRO A 243 10.04 67.41 47.41
N PRO A 244 10.16 68.59 46.78
CA PRO A 244 11.21 69.55 47.12
C PRO A 244 10.96 70.16 48.50
N ALA A 245 12.05 70.31 49.25
CA ALA A 245 12.06 70.91 50.58
C ALA A 245 11.65 72.39 50.52
N GLU A 246 10.72 72.75 51.40
CA GLU A 246 10.35 74.14 51.70
C GLU A 246 11.58 74.92 52.15
N LYS A 247 11.86 76.04 51.47
CA LYS A 247 12.70 77.11 52.01
C LYS A 247 11.76 78.16 52.60
N GLY A 248 11.61 78.12 53.92
CA GLY A 248 11.13 79.26 54.71
C GLY A 248 12.24 80.31 54.87
N ALA A 249 11.81 81.56 55.00
CA ALA A 249 12.60 82.79 55.13
C ALA A 249 13.65 82.77 56.24
#